data_AF-A0A1U7VYJ7-F1
#
_entry.id   AF-A0A1U7VYJ7-F1
#
_cell.length_a   1.000
_cell.length_b   1.000
_cell.length_c   1.000
_cell.angle_alpha   90.00
_cell.angle_beta   90.00
_cell.angle_gamma   90.00
#
_symmetry.space_group_name_H-M   'P 1'
#
loop_
_entity.id
_entity.type
_entity.pdbx_description
1 polymer ?
#
loop_
_entity_poly.entity_id
_entity_poly.type
_entity_poly.pdbx_seq_one_letter_code
_entity_poly.pdbx_strand_id
1 'polypeptide(L)'
;MAVMHKSMTILLSLISLLSLCSLLPSSLAIASGSSDGYTINGRVKIPGFSLKGSGLATKASNVKVLLNGGQSVTFLRPDGYFSFHNVPAGTHLIEVSAIGYFFSPVRVDVSARNPGKVQAALTENRRSLIELVLEPLGDEQYYEIREPFSVMSLVKSPMGLMVGFMVVVMFLMPKLVENMDPEEIRKAQEEMRSQGVPSLSSLLPGAQRSN
;
A
#
# COMPACT_ATOMS: atom_id res chain seq x y z
N MET A 1 7.71 -54.00 -45.67
CA MET A 1 6.91 -54.60 -44.57
C MET A 1 7.46 -54.34 -43.16
N ALA A 2 8.78 -54.29 -42.92
CA ALA A 2 9.34 -54.12 -41.57
C ALA A 2 9.09 -52.73 -40.90
N VAL A 3 8.94 -51.66 -41.68
CA VAL A 3 8.71 -50.29 -41.17
C VAL A 3 7.30 -50.11 -40.61
N MET A 4 6.29 -50.71 -41.27
CA MET A 4 4.89 -50.67 -40.80
C MET A 4 4.71 -51.41 -39.46
N HIS A 5 5.40 -52.53 -39.28
CA HIS A 5 5.34 -53.29 -38.02
C HIS A 5 5.93 -52.50 -36.85
N LYS A 6 7.05 -51.79 -37.05
CA LYS A 6 7.67 -50.93 -36.02
C LYS A 6 6.79 -49.73 -35.65
N SER A 7 6.19 -49.08 -36.64
CA SER A 7 5.27 -47.96 -36.42
C SER A 7 4.04 -48.39 -35.62
N MET A 8 3.47 -49.56 -35.93
CA MET A 8 2.31 -50.09 -35.21
C MET A 8 2.64 -50.48 -33.75
N THR A 9 3.82 -51.04 -33.48
CA THR A 9 4.26 -51.34 -32.10
C THR A 9 4.52 -50.08 -31.27
N ILE A 10 5.02 -49.00 -31.88
CA ILE A 10 5.25 -47.72 -31.18
C ILE A 10 3.91 -47.05 -30.86
N LEU A 11 2.95 -47.09 -31.79
CA LEU A 11 1.61 -46.55 -31.57
C LEU A 11 0.88 -47.29 -30.44
N LEU A 12 0.93 -48.63 -30.43
CA LEU A 12 0.36 -49.45 -29.37
C LEU A 12 1.02 -49.19 -28.00
N SER A 13 2.34 -48.98 -27.98
CA SER A 13 3.09 -48.58 -26.78
C SER A 13 2.66 -47.21 -26.26
N LEU A 14 2.46 -46.22 -27.15
CA LEU A 14 2.04 -44.87 -26.76
C LEU A 14 0.62 -44.85 -26.16
N ILE A 15 -0.29 -45.62 -26.74
CA ILE A 15 -1.68 -45.73 -26.27
C ILE A 15 -1.74 -46.41 -24.89
N SER A 16 -0.93 -47.45 -24.67
CA SER A 16 -0.79 -48.10 -23.37
C SER A 16 -0.26 -47.13 -22.30
N LEU A 17 0.75 -46.33 -22.64
CA LEU A 17 1.32 -45.33 -21.72
C LEU A 17 0.31 -44.22 -21.38
N LEU A 18 -0.50 -43.79 -22.34
CA LEU A 18 -1.52 -42.76 -22.14
C LEU A 18 -2.70 -43.27 -21.28
N SER A 19 -3.08 -44.54 -21.47
CA SER A 19 -4.05 -45.24 -20.62
C SER A 19 -3.55 -45.44 -19.19
N LEU A 20 -2.24 -45.66 -19.00
CA LEU A 20 -1.67 -45.80 -17.67
C LEU A 20 -1.66 -44.46 -16.92
N CYS A 21 -1.55 -43.34 -17.66
CA CYS A 21 -1.54 -41.99 -17.11
C CYS A 21 -2.91 -41.54 -16.55
N SER A 22 -4.03 -42.02 -17.11
CA SER A 22 -5.38 -41.70 -16.63
C SER A 22 -5.83 -42.53 -15.41
N LEU A 23 -5.07 -43.58 -15.06
CA LEU A 23 -5.27 -44.39 -13.87
C LEU A 23 -4.51 -43.87 -12.64
N LEU A 24 -3.64 -42.85 -12.81
CA LEU A 24 -3.08 -42.16 -11.64
C LEU A 24 -4.17 -41.26 -11.05
N PRO A 25 -4.61 -41.51 -9.80
CA PRO A 25 -5.43 -40.53 -9.10
C PRO A 25 -4.62 -39.24 -9.04
N SER A 26 -5.18 -38.14 -9.55
CA SER A 26 -4.69 -36.79 -9.26
C SER A 26 -4.89 -36.56 -7.77
N SER A 27 -3.98 -37.05 -6.95
CA SER A 27 -3.95 -36.78 -5.53
C SER A 27 -3.52 -35.33 -5.35
N LEU A 28 -4.47 -34.40 -5.56
CA LEU A 28 -4.50 -33.21 -4.72
C LEU A 28 -4.65 -33.76 -3.30
N ALA A 29 -3.54 -33.83 -2.58
CA ALA A 29 -3.54 -34.05 -1.15
C ALA A 29 -4.17 -32.80 -0.51
N ILE A 30 -5.49 -32.70 -0.57
CA ILE A 30 -6.24 -32.04 0.48
C ILE A 30 -6.05 -32.98 1.66
N ALA A 31 -5.04 -32.69 2.48
CA ALA A 31 -4.94 -33.29 3.79
C ALA A 31 -6.29 -33.01 4.47
N SER A 32 -7.14 -34.03 4.52
CA SER A 32 -8.30 -34.05 5.39
C SER A 32 -7.72 -34.03 6.80
N GLY A 33 -7.47 -32.81 7.30
CA GLY A 33 -7.05 -32.60 8.66
C GLY A 33 -8.11 -33.23 9.56
N SER A 34 -7.65 -34.04 10.52
CA SER A 34 -8.45 -34.55 11.62
C SER A 34 -9.51 -33.52 12.01
N SER A 35 -10.75 -33.95 12.18
CA SER A 35 -11.92 -33.15 12.59
C SER A 35 -11.78 -32.48 13.96
N ASP A 36 -10.57 -32.43 14.50
CA ASP A 36 -10.22 -31.74 15.72
C ASP A 36 -10.01 -30.26 15.40
N GLY A 37 -11.10 -29.51 15.53
CA GLY A 37 -11.07 -28.08 15.51
C GLY A 37 -10.30 -27.52 16.70
N TYR A 38 -9.18 -26.85 16.47
CA TYR A 38 -8.42 -26.17 17.53
C TYR A 38 -9.02 -24.80 17.83
N THR A 39 -8.87 -24.36 19.08
CA THR A 39 -9.28 -23.01 19.50
C THR A 39 -8.05 -22.12 19.64
N ILE A 40 -8.06 -20.99 18.95
CA ILE A 40 -7.03 -19.96 19.08
C ILE A 40 -7.62 -18.83 19.91
N ASN A 41 -6.95 -18.51 21.02
CA ASN A 41 -7.31 -17.38 21.88
C ASN A 41 -6.23 -16.31 21.79
N GLY A 42 -6.66 -15.05 21.80
CA GLY A 42 -5.74 -13.92 21.84
C GLY A 42 -6.40 -12.68 22.40
N ARG A 43 -5.58 -11.65 22.58
CA ARG A 43 -6.00 -10.35 23.06
C ARG A 43 -5.46 -9.26 22.15
N VAL A 44 -6.28 -8.26 21.85
CA VAL A 44 -5.86 -7.05 21.14
C VAL A 44 -5.84 -5.91 22.14
N LYS A 45 -4.68 -5.28 22.34
CA LYS A 45 -4.56 -4.08 23.16
C LYS A 45 -4.68 -2.86 22.27
N ILE A 46 -5.74 -2.09 22.44
CA ILE A 46 -5.92 -0.83 21.70
C ILE A 46 -5.76 0.31 22.69
N PRO A 47 -4.83 1.26 22.49
CA PRO A 47 -4.67 2.41 23.36
C PRO A 47 -5.95 3.26 23.30
N GLY A 48 -6.64 3.38 24.44
CA GLY A 48 -7.96 4.04 24.53
C GLY A 48 -9.15 3.08 24.69
N PHE A 49 -8.93 1.77 24.55
CA PHE A 49 -9.93 0.74 24.86
C PHE A 49 -9.91 0.41 26.35
N SER A 50 -10.44 1.33 27.16
CA SER A 50 -10.57 1.14 28.60
C SER A 50 -12.01 1.43 29.02
N LEU A 51 -12.64 0.48 29.70
CA LEU A 51 -13.98 0.57 30.31
C LEU A 51 -14.05 1.58 31.47
N LYS A 52 -13.03 2.43 31.65
CA LYS A 52 -12.91 3.45 32.70
C LYS A 52 -12.42 4.76 32.08
N GLY A 53 -13.34 5.57 31.58
CA GLY A 53 -13.01 6.93 31.14
C GLY A 53 -13.90 7.45 30.03
N SER A 54 -14.89 8.25 30.41
CA SER A 54 -15.66 9.18 29.59
C SER A 54 -14.85 9.80 28.43
N GLY A 55 -15.33 9.67 27.19
CA GLY A 55 -15.07 10.66 26.13
C GLY A 55 -14.62 10.16 24.74
N LEU A 56 -14.04 8.97 24.60
CA LEU A 56 -13.46 8.53 23.31
C LEU A 56 -13.76 7.06 22.95
N ALA A 57 -14.95 6.57 23.31
CA ALA A 57 -15.37 5.18 23.12
C ALA A 57 -15.84 4.83 21.70
N THR A 58 -15.84 5.77 20.75
CA THR A 58 -16.39 5.58 19.39
C THR A 58 -15.41 4.95 18.40
N LYS A 59 -14.09 4.98 18.66
CA LYS A 59 -13.08 4.47 17.71
C LYS A 59 -12.89 2.94 17.74
N ALA A 60 -13.47 2.24 18.73
CA ALA A 60 -13.19 0.82 18.97
C ALA A 60 -14.39 -0.13 18.81
N SER A 61 -15.53 0.34 18.30
CA SER A 61 -16.75 -0.46 18.18
C SER A 61 -16.80 -1.39 16.96
N ASN A 62 -15.84 -1.33 16.05
CA ASN A 62 -15.81 -2.14 14.83
C ASN A 62 -14.40 -2.69 14.57
N VAL A 63 -13.92 -3.51 15.51
CA VAL A 63 -12.65 -4.25 15.35
C VAL A 63 -12.96 -5.67 14.93
N LYS A 64 -12.47 -6.05 13.75
CA LYS A 64 -12.60 -7.39 13.20
C LYS A 64 -11.25 -8.07 13.26
N VAL A 65 -11.26 -9.34 13.64
CA VAL A 65 -10.07 -10.19 13.56
C VAL A 65 -10.33 -11.20 12.46
N LEU A 66 -9.43 -11.24 11.49
CA LEU A 66 -9.52 -12.03 10.28
C LEU A 66 -8.48 -13.15 10.35
N LEU A 67 -8.89 -14.35 9.96
CA LEU A 67 -8.04 -15.52 9.80
C LEU A 67 -7.89 -15.83 8.30
N ASN A 68 -6.66 -16.02 7.84
CA ASN A 68 -6.30 -16.36 6.45
C ASN A 68 -6.98 -15.42 5.43
N GLY A 69 -6.91 -14.11 5.63
CA GLY A 69 -7.52 -13.12 4.72
C GLY A 69 -9.05 -13.12 4.71
N GLY A 70 -9.69 -13.62 5.78
CA GLY A 70 -11.15 -13.58 5.95
C GLY A 70 -11.86 -14.92 5.76
N GLN A 71 -11.14 -16.03 5.64
CA GLN A 71 -11.72 -17.38 5.66
C GLN A 71 -12.51 -17.65 6.94
N SER A 72 -12.04 -17.09 8.06
CA SER A 72 -12.83 -17.00 9.29
C SER A 72 -12.71 -15.59 9.85
N VAL A 73 -13.81 -15.05 10.33
CA VAL A 73 -13.88 -13.70 10.88
C VAL A 73 -14.51 -13.78 12.25
N THR A 74 -13.89 -13.13 13.23
CA THR A 74 -14.42 -12.97 14.57
C THR A 74 -14.37 -11.50 14.97
N PHE A 75 -15.18 -11.13 15.95
CA PHE A 75 -15.25 -9.77 16.46
C PHE A 75 -14.54 -9.68 17.80
N LEU A 76 -13.92 -8.53 18.06
CA LEU A 76 -13.29 -8.27 19.35
C LEU A 76 -14.36 -8.06 20.42
N ARG A 77 -14.20 -8.73 21.56
CA ARG A 77 -15.09 -8.57 22.72
C ARG A 77 -14.74 -7.27 23.49
N PRO A 78 -15.66 -6.68 24.27
CA PRO A 78 -15.42 -5.43 25.01
C PRO A 78 -14.24 -5.45 26.01
N ASP A 79 -13.72 -6.62 26.35
CA ASP A 79 -12.54 -6.84 27.20
C ASP A 79 -11.21 -6.91 26.41
N GLY A 80 -11.31 -6.89 25.08
CA GLY A 80 -10.19 -6.93 24.14
C GLY A 80 -9.79 -8.36 23.77
N TYR A 81 -10.58 -9.37 24.12
CA TYR A 81 -10.30 -10.76 23.80
C TYR A 81 -11.00 -11.19 22.52
N PHE A 82 -10.40 -12.14 21.81
CA PHE A 82 -11.02 -12.83 20.68
C PHE A 82 -10.71 -14.33 20.74
N SER A 83 -11.61 -15.12 20.16
CA SER A 83 -11.45 -16.56 20.00
C SER A 83 -11.86 -16.98 18.60
N PHE A 84 -11.04 -17.84 17.99
CA PHE A 84 -11.42 -18.61 16.81
C PHE A 84 -11.62 -20.05 17.22
N HIS A 85 -12.75 -20.62 16.81
CA HIS A 85 -13.07 -22.02 17.04
C HIS A 85 -12.95 -22.79 15.73
N ASN A 86 -12.71 -24.08 15.83
CA ASN A 86 -12.67 -24.99 14.70
C ASN A 86 -11.59 -24.67 13.64
N VAL A 87 -10.43 -24.21 14.11
CA VAL A 87 -9.29 -23.91 13.24
C VAL A 87 -8.54 -25.21 12.94
N PRO A 88 -8.29 -25.57 11.67
CA PRO A 88 -7.55 -26.78 11.34
C PRO A 88 -6.10 -26.69 11.80
N ALA A 89 -5.41 -27.82 11.90
CA ALA A 89 -3.98 -27.82 12.18
C ALA A 89 -3.20 -27.29 10.97
N GLY A 90 -2.17 -26.48 11.23
CA GLY A 90 -1.34 -25.85 10.21
C GLY A 90 -1.01 -24.40 10.54
N THR A 91 -0.29 -23.75 9.62
CA THR A 91 0.06 -22.35 9.76
C THR A 91 -1.05 -21.46 9.22
N HIS A 92 -1.55 -20.58 10.09
CA HIS A 92 -2.59 -19.61 9.82
C HIS A 92 -2.03 -18.20 9.93
N LEU A 93 -2.68 -17.25 9.29
CA LEU A 93 -2.32 -15.84 9.37
C LEU A 93 -3.49 -15.08 10.00
N ILE A 94 -3.20 -14.32 11.06
CA ILE A 94 -4.17 -13.50 11.77
C ILE A 94 -3.90 -12.03 11.49
N GLU A 95 -4.94 -11.33 11.10
CA GLU A 95 -4.96 -9.89 10.84
C GLU A 95 -6.03 -9.23 11.69
N VAL A 96 -5.76 -8.01 12.16
CA VAL A 96 -6.73 -7.20 12.91
C VAL A 96 -7.05 -5.98 12.06
N SER A 97 -8.32 -5.84 11.69
CA SER A 97 -8.85 -4.70 10.99
C SER A 97 -9.59 -3.80 11.97
N ALA A 98 -9.04 -2.61 12.21
CA ALA A 98 -9.63 -1.58 13.05
C ALA A 98 -9.48 -0.23 12.37
N ILE A 99 -10.50 0.63 12.48
CA ILE A 99 -10.45 1.95 11.87
C ILE A 99 -9.49 2.85 12.66
N GLY A 100 -8.47 3.35 11.97
CA GLY A 100 -7.51 4.32 12.50
C GLY A 100 -6.41 3.71 13.33
N TYR A 101 -6.22 2.39 13.28
CA TYR A 101 -5.10 1.67 13.88
C TYR A 101 -4.57 0.64 12.89
N PHE A 102 -3.25 0.61 12.73
CA PHE A 102 -2.56 -0.38 11.92
C PHE A 102 -1.95 -1.47 12.80
N PHE A 103 -2.20 -2.74 12.49
CA PHE A 103 -1.68 -3.90 13.20
C PHE A 103 -0.79 -4.74 12.28
N SER A 104 0.31 -5.26 12.83
CA SER A 104 1.16 -6.21 12.10
C SER A 104 0.49 -7.58 12.01
N PRO A 105 0.51 -8.25 10.85
CA PRO A 105 -0.03 -9.60 10.71
C PRO A 105 0.78 -10.62 11.51
N VAL A 106 0.08 -11.52 12.21
CA VAL A 106 0.69 -12.55 13.05
C VAL A 106 0.51 -13.93 12.41
N ARG A 107 1.60 -14.65 12.23
CA ARG A 107 1.56 -16.05 11.78
C ARG A 107 1.40 -16.95 13.00
N VAL A 108 0.40 -17.81 12.97
CA VAL A 108 0.09 -18.72 14.06
C VAL A 108 0.21 -20.15 13.56
N ASP A 109 1.12 -20.91 14.15
CA ASP A 109 1.28 -22.33 13.86
C ASP A 109 0.52 -23.18 14.88
N VAL A 110 -0.45 -23.93 14.38
CA VAL A 110 -1.30 -24.82 15.17
C VAL A 110 -0.80 -26.25 14.98
N SER A 111 -0.19 -26.81 16.01
CA SER A 111 0.35 -28.17 15.96
C SER A 111 -0.74 -29.22 16.18
N ALA A 112 -0.93 -30.13 15.21
CA ALA A 112 -1.78 -31.31 15.40
C ALA A 112 -1.23 -32.30 16.46
N ARG A 113 0.09 -32.24 16.72
CA ARG A 113 0.77 -33.19 17.62
C ARG A 113 0.57 -32.85 19.09
N ASN A 114 0.42 -31.56 19.40
CA ASN A 114 0.29 -31.05 20.76
C ASN A 114 -0.92 -30.11 20.82
N PRO A 115 -2.14 -30.64 21.07
CA PRO A 115 -3.33 -29.82 21.21
C PRO A 115 -3.11 -28.74 22.29
N GLY A 116 -3.35 -27.48 21.92
CA GLY A 116 -3.17 -26.33 22.82
C GLY A 116 -1.80 -25.64 22.76
N LYS A 117 -0.80 -26.24 22.12
CA LYS A 117 0.48 -25.56 21.84
C LYS A 117 0.36 -24.74 20.55
N VAL A 118 -0.18 -23.55 20.68
CA VAL A 118 -0.30 -22.58 19.58
C VAL A 118 0.93 -21.69 19.60
N GLN A 119 1.76 -21.75 18.56
CA GLN A 119 2.93 -20.88 18.44
C GLN A 119 2.58 -19.70 17.56
N ALA A 120 2.49 -18.52 18.15
CA ALA A 120 2.32 -17.29 17.40
C ALA A 120 3.69 -16.66 17.14
N ALA A 121 3.94 -16.21 15.92
CA ALA A 121 5.14 -15.48 15.54
C ALA A 121 4.76 -14.26 14.70
N LEU A 122 5.31 -13.11 15.06
CA LEU A 122 5.10 -11.90 14.27
C LEU A 122 5.74 -12.06 12.89
N THR A 123 5.05 -11.66 11.82
CA THR A 123 5.58 -11.82 10.46
C THR A 123 6.88 -11.03 10.27
N GLU A 124 6.98 -9.85 10.88
CA GLU A 124 8.12 -8.95 10.74
C GLU A 124 9.36 -9.41 11.51
N ASN A 125 9.22 -9.89 12.74
CA ASN A 125 10.36 -10.13 13.63
C ASN A 125 10.59 -11.62 13.97
N ARG A 126 9.75 -12.55 13.48
CA ARG A 126 9.76 -13.98 13.85
C ARG A 126 9.86 -14.24 15.36
N ARG A 127 9.52 -13.26 16.20
CA ARG A 127 9.50 -13.40 17.65
C ARG A 127 8.31 -14.27 18.01
N SER A 128 8.59 -15.40 18.64
CA SER A 128 7.56 -16.26 19.20
C SER A 128 6.87 -15.52 20.34
N LEU A 129 5.58 -15.27 20.21
CA LEU A 129 4.73 -14.72 21.25
C LEU A 129 4.23 -15.88 22.13
N ILE A 130 4.48 -15.79 23.44
CA ILE A 130 4.00 -16.76 24.44
C ILE A 130 2.50 -16.60 24.67
N GLU A 131 2.03 -15.34 24.65
CA GLU A 131 0.62 -14.98 24.67
C GLU A 131 0.32 -14.20 23.38
N LEU A 132 -0.76 -14.56 22.66
CA LEU A 132 -1.16 -13.89 21.42
C LEU A 132 -1.76 -12.52 21.73
N VAL A 133 -0.89 -11.57 22.07
CA VAL A 133 -1.22 -10.18 22.32
C VAL A 133 -0.84 -9.36 21.11
N LEU A 134 -1.83 -8.77 20.44
CA LEU A 134 -1.61 -7.87 19.32
C LEU A 134 -1.67 -6.42 19.82
N GLU A 135 -0.60 -5.67 19.53
CA GLU A 135 -0.47 -4.25 19.84
C GLU A 135 -0.42 -3.47 18.50
N PRO A 136 -1.06 -2.29 18.41
CA PRO A 136 -1.03 -1.50 17.19
C PRO A 136 0.37 -0.94 16.99
N LEU A 137 0.82 -0.96 15.75
CA LEU A 137 2.10 -0.37 15.35
C LEU A 137 2.01 1.16 15.26
N GLY A 138 0.83 1.69 14.94
CA GLY A 138 0.60 3.13 14.82
C GLY A 138 -0.84 3.49 14.49
N ASP A 139 -1.15 4.78 14.55
CA ASP A 139 -2.41 5.32 14.06
C ASP A 139 -2.39 5.41 12.54
N GLU A 140 -3.45 4.91 11.91
CA GLU A 140 -3.55 4.93 10.45
C GLU A 140 -4.06 6.30 9.97
N GLN A 141 -3.21 7.04 9.26
CA GLN A 141 -3.56 8.31 8.64
C GLN A 141 -4.18 8.05 7.26
N TYR A 142 -5.51 7.95 7.21
CA TYR A 142 -6.23 7.75 5.93
C TYR A 142 -6.22 8.97 5.01
N TYR A 143 -5.80 10.12 5.51
CA TYR A 143 -5.79 11.37 4.77
C TYR A 143 -4.36 11.87 4.60
N GLU A 144 -4.02 12.21 3.36
CA GLU A 144 -2.84 13.01 3.09
C GLU A 144 -3.06 14.42 3.63
N ILE A 145 -2.14 14.87 4.50
CA ILE A 145 -2.17 16.23 5.00
C ILE A 145 -1.87 17.15 3.81
N ARG A 146 -2.82 18.05 3.48
CA ARG A 146 -2.58 19.07 2.45
C ARG A 146 -1.35 19.87 2.84
N GLU A 147 -0.38 19.98 1.93
CA GLU A 147 0.78 20.85 2.16
C GLU A 147 0.27 22.25 2.52
N PRO A 148 0.58 22.76 3.72
CA PRO A 148 0.14 24.09 4.11
C PRO A 148 0.78 25.11 3.16
N PHE A 149 0.06 26.18 2.85
CA PHE A 149 0.64 27.26 2.04
C PHE A 149 1.90 27.77 2.75
N SER A 150 3.06 27.52 2.15
CA SER A 150 4.33 27.97 2.69
C SER A 150 4.79 29.15 1.85
N VAL A 151 4.75 30.35 2.44
CA VAL A 151 5.28 31.57 1.80
C VAL A 151 6.74 31.39 1.38
N MET A 152 7.52 30.60 2.14
CA MET A 152 8.90 30.27 1.81
C MET A 152 9.01 29.32 0.59
N SER A 153 8.04 28.41 0.42
CA SER A 153 7.93 27.58 -0.78
C SER A 153 7.51 28.40 -2.01
N LEU A 154 6.60 29.36 -1.84
CA LEU A 154 6.18 30.26 -2.91
C LEU A 154 7.34 31.13 -3.43
N VAL A 155 8.16 31.71 -2.54
CA VAL A 155 9.33 32.51 -2.95
C VAL A 155 10.39 31.66 -3.66
N LYS A 156 10.58 30.40 -3.22
CA LYS A 156 11.51 29.46 -3.86
C LYS A 156 10.94 28.78 -5.11
N SER A 157 9.64 28.94 -5.38
CA SER A 157 9.00 28.31 -6.53
C SER A 157 9.46 28.98 -7.84
N PRO A 158 9.47 28.25 -8.97
CA PRO A 158 9.78 28.83 -10.29
C PRO A 158 8.91 30.04 -10.63
N MET A 159 7.63 30.02 -10.25
CA MET A 159 6.72 31.15 -10.42
C MET A 159 7.11 32.35 -9.53
N GLY A 160 7.47 32.12 -8.27
CA GLY A 160 7.88 33.19 -7.36
C GLY A 160 9.18 33.87 -7.79
N LEU A 161 10.17 33.10 -8.25
CA LEU A 161 11.41 33.65 -8.80
C LEU A 161 11.20 34.42 -10.10
N MET A 162 10.32 33.94 -10.99
CA MET A 162 9.95 34.69 -12.19
C MET A 162 9.31 36.03 -11.85
N VAL A 163 8.33 36.05 -10.92
CA VAL A 163 7.70 37.30 -10.47
C VAL A 163 8.74 38.23 -9.84
N GLY A 164 9.62 37.72 -8.98
CA GLY A 164 10.69 38.51 -8.36
C GLY A 164 11.66 39.10 -9.38
N PHE A 165 12.09 38.29 -10.35
CA PHE A 165 12.95 38.74 -11.45
C PHE A 165 12.29 39.83 -12.28
N MET A 166 10.99 39.68 -12.60
CA MET A 166 10.25 40.70 -13.36
C MET A 166 10.16 42.04 -12.63
N VAL A 167 9.92 42.02 -11.31
CA VAL A 167 9.90 43.25 -10.52
C VAL A 167 11.26 43.95 -10.57
N VAL A 168 12.36 43.20 -10.44
CA VAL A 168 13.72 43.75 -10.55
C VAL A 168 13.95 44.37 -11.95
N VAL A 169 13.62 43.65 -13.02
CA VAL A 169 13.77 44.16 -14.40
C VAL A 169 12.92 45.41 -14.64
N MET A 170 11.70 45.47 -14.10
CA MET A 170 10.83 46.65 -14.23
C MET A 170 11.43 47.91 -13.60
N PHE A 171 12.23 47.77 -12.53
CA PHE A 171 12.93 48.91 -11.89
C PHE A 171 14.28 49.22 -12.53
N LEU A 172 14.99 48.21 -13.04
CA LEU A 172 16.33 48.39 -13.63
C LEU A 172 16.29 48.81 -15.11
N MET A 173 15.32 48.34 -15.90
CA MET A 173 15.19 48.70 -17.32
C MET A 173 15.10 50.21 -17.57
N PRO A 174 14.25 50.97 -16.84
CA PRO A 174 14.19 52.43 -17.01
C PRO A 174 15.56 53.09 -16.84
N LYS A 175 16.36 52.63 -15.87
CA LYS A 175 17.67 53.20 -15.55
C LYS A 175 18.76 52.86 -16.57
N LEU A 176 18.66 51.71 -17.23
CA LEU A 176 19.61 51.29 -18.26
C LEU A 176 19.31 51.96 -19.60
N VAL A 177 18.03 52.09 -19.95
CA VAL A 177 17.57 52.73 -21.20
C VAL A 177 17.78 54.25 -21.18
N GLU A 178 17.69 54.89 -20.00
CA GLU A 178 17.98 56.31 -19.81
C GLU A 178 19.43 56.71 -20.17
N ASN A 179 20.39 55.76 -20.22
CA ASN A 179 21.81 56.04 -20.45
C ASN A 179 22.38 55.38 -21.74
N MET A 180 21.54 54.79 -22.61
CA MET A 180 21.98 54.12 -23.84
C MET A 180 21.48 54.82 -25.11
N ASP A 181 22.26 54.74 -26.20
CA ASP A 181 21.91 55.33 -27.49
C ASP A 181 20.75 54.56 -28.20
N PRO A 182 19.84 55.26 -28.90
CA PRO A 182 18.63 54.68 -29.50
C PRO A 182 18.88 53.64 -30.61
N GLU A 183 20.10 53.57 -31.16
CA GLU A 183 20.46 52.55 -32.15
C GLU A 183 20.88 51.21 -31.52
N GLU A 184 21.42 51.22 -30.29
CA GLU A 184 21.87 50.00 -29.61
C GLU A 184 20.69 49.25 -28.97
N ILE A 185 19.70 49.98 -28.50
CA ILE A 185 18.46 49.42 -27.93
C ILE A 185 17.68 48.65 -29.02
N ARG A 186 17.69 49.15 -30.27
CA ARG A 186 17.04 48.48 -31.41
C ARG A 186 17.73 47.18 -31.77
N LYS A 187 19.08 47.14 -31.76
CA LYS A 187 19.86 45.91 -31.98
C LYS A 187 19.63 44.88 -30.87
N ALA A 188 19.65 45.32 -29.61
CA ALA A 188 19.35 44.45 -28.47
C ALA A 188 17.93 43.87 -28.54
N GLN A 189 16.96 44.66 -29.01
CA GLN A 189 15.57 44.22 -29.17
C GLN A 189 15.39 43.22 -30.33
N GLU A 190 16.18 43.34 -31.41
CA GLU A 190 16.23 42.37 -32.51
C GLU A 190 16.86 41.04 -32.05
N GLU A 191 17.92 41.09 -31.25
CA GLU A 191 18.54 39.90 -30.66
C GLU A 191 17.63 39.19 -29.64
N MET A 192 16.97 39.95 -28.75
CA MET A 192 16.01 39.42 -27.78
C MET A 192 14.80 38.76 -28.46
N ARG A 193 14.35 39.32 -29.59
CA ARG A 193 13.27 38.75 -30.40
C ARG A 193 13.68 37.45 -31.10
N SER A 194 14.99 37.28 -31.37
CA SER A 194 15.56 36.05 -31.94
C SER A 194 15.87 34.95 -30.89
N GLN A 195 16.20 35.33 -29.65
CA GLN A 195 16.63 34.40 -28.59
C GLN A 195 15.50 33.79 -27.73
N GLY A 196 14.23 34.00 -28.06
CA GLY A 196 13.13 33.27 -27.42
C GLY A 196 12.95 33.54 -25.91
N VAL A 197 13.61 34.55 -25.36
CA VAL A 197 13.32 35.06 -24.02
C VAL A 197 11.93 35.70 -24.03
N PRO A 198 11.02 35.29 -23.13
CA PRO A 198 9.67 35.83 -23.11
C PRO A 198 9.74 37.30 -22.73
N SER A 199 9.45 38.17 -23.71
CA SER A 199 9.20 39.59 -23.45
C SER A 199 7.98 39.72 -22.54
N LEU A 200 7.91 40.76 -21.71
CA LEU A 200 6.80 41.00 -20.77
C LEU A 200 5.41 40.92 -21.42
N SER A 201 5.31 41.15 -22.72
CA SER A 201 4.11 41.03 -23.55
C SER A 201 3.63 39.59 -23.81
N SER A 202 4.48 38.57 -23.70
CA SER A 202 4.09 37.15 -23.90
C SER A 202 3.72 36.42 -22.59
N LEU A 203 4.00 37.02 -21.44
CA LEU A 203 3.65 36.49 -20.10
C LEU A 203 2.36 37.08 -19.51
N LEU A 204 1.86 38.19 -20.05
CA LEU A 204 0.47 38.57 -19.85
C LEU A 204 -0.40 37.76 -20.83
N PRO A 205 -1.23 36.81 -20.37
CA PRO A 205 -2.25 36.23 -21.24
C PRO A 205 -3.13 37.39 -21.68
N GLY A 206 -3.16 37.63 -22.99
CA GLY A 206 -3.89 38.75 -23.55
C GLY A 206 -5.29 38.82 -22.98
N ALA A 207 -5.63 39.95 -22.38
CA ALA A 207 -7.00 40.41 -22.34
C ALA A 207 -7.41 40.73 -23.80
N GLN A 208 -7.59 39.68 -24.61
CA GLN A 208 -8.44 39.73 -25.78
C GLN A 208 -9.85 39.97 -25.25
N ARG A 209 -10.24 41.24 -25.18
CA ARG A 209 -11.64 41.62 -25.05
C ARG A 209 -12.25 41.55 -26.45
N SER A 210 -13.30 40.75 -26.52
CA SER A 210 -14.21 40.50 -27.63
C SER A 210 -14.81 41.76 -28.28
N ASN A 211 -15.18 41.58 -29.56
CA ASN A 211 -15.95 42.43 -30.48
C ASN A 211 -15.26 43.65 -31.09
#